data_AF-A0A954XAM2-F1
#
_entry.id   AF-A0A954XAM2-F1
#
_cell.length_a   1.000
_cell.length_b   1.000
_cell.length_c   1.000
_cell.angle_alpha   90.00
_cell.angle_beta   90.00
_cell.angle_gamma   90.00
#
_symmetry.space_group_name_H-M   'P 1'
#
loop_
_entity.id
_entity.type
_entity.pdbx_description
1 polymer ?
#
loop_
_entity_poly.entity_id
_entity_poly.type
_entity_poly.pdbx_seq_one_letter_code
_entity_poly.pdbx_strand_id
1 'polypeptide(L)' 'ADIPHLDVFYVDEEDHHVNPIGAKGLAELSVVGVASAVANAVYHATGKRVRELPILPEKLI' A
#
# COMPACT_ATOMS: atom_id res chain seq x y z
N ALA A 1 18.18 5.07 -4.29
CA ALA A 1 18.02 5.15 -2.83
C ALA A 1 16.56 5.49 -2.53
N ASP A 2 16.06 5.17 -1.34
CA ASP A 2 14.67 5.29 -0.85
C ASP A 2 13.60 4.38 -1.48
N ILE A 3 13.82 3.85 -2.69
CA ILE A 3 12.96 2.83 -3.30
C ILE A 3 13.53 1.43 -2.99
N PRO A 4 12.87 0.60 -2.16
CA PRO A 4 13.28 -0.78 -1.90
C PRO A 4 12.90 -1.71 -3.05
N HIS A 5 13.22 -3.00 -2.91
CA HIS A 5 12.70 -4.04 -3.78
C HIS A 5 11.17 -4.10 -3.69
N LEU A 6 10.50 -4.29 -4.83
CA LEU A 6 9.05 -4.35 -4.96
C LEU A 6 8.67 -5.60 -5.76
N ASP A 7 7.86 -6.45 -5.16
CA ASP A 7 7.20 -7.57 -5.84
C ASP A 7 5.75 -7.19 -6.16
N VAL A 8 5.31 -7.56 -7.36
CA VAL A 8 3.94 -7.30 -7.83
C VAL A 8 3.29 -8.62 -8.24
N PHE A 9 2.14 -8.89 -7.65
CA PHE A 9 1.32 -10.06 -7.97
C PHE A 9 -0.02 -9.58 -8.51
N TYR A 10 -0.46 -10.19 -9.60
CA TYR A 10 -1.79 -9.99 -10.16
C TYR A 10 -2.69 -11.15 -9.74
N VAL A 11 -3.92 -10.82 -9.40
CA VAL A 11 -4.97 -11.83 -9.29
C VAL A 11 -5.47 -12.10 -10.70
N ASP A 12 -5.48 -13.37 -11.09
CA ASP A 12 -5.97 -13.80 -12.40
C ASP A 12 -7.50 -13.78 -12.40
N GLU A 13 -8.08 -12.74 -12.99
CA GLU A 13 -9.52 -12.50 -13.03
C GLU A 13 -9.90 -11.74 -14.31
N GLU A 14 -10.94 -12.22 -14.99
CA GLU A 14 -11.62 -11.50 -16.08
C GLU A 14 -13.03 -11.11 -15.61
N ASP A 15 -13.38 -9.84 -15.75
CA ASP A 15 -14.68 -9.31 -15.31
C ASP A 15 -15.47 -8.71 -16.47
N HIS A 16 -16.19 -9.57 -17.17
CA HIS A 16 -17.07 -9.17 -18.27
C HIS A 16 -18.35 -8.48 -17.81
N HIS A 17 -18.65 -8.44 -16.50
CA HIS A 17 -19.78 -7.68 -15.98
C HIS A 17 -19.49 -6.17 -16.00
N VAL A 18 -18.25 -5.78 -15.75
CA VAL A 18 -17.83 -4.37 -15.71
C VAL A 18 -17.64 -3.80 -17.12
N ASN A 19 -17.03 -4.57 -18.03
CA ASN A 19 -16.87 -4.16 -19.43
C ASN A 19 -16.57 -5.35 -20.37
N PRO A 20 -16.78 -5.21 -21.69
CA PRO A 20 -16.60 -6.32 -22.64
C PRO A 20 -15.19 -6.89 -22.71
N ILE A 21 -14.15 -6.11 -22.37
CA ILE A 21 -12.75 -6.54 -22.45
C ILE A 21 -12.27 -7.25 -21.17
N GLY A 22 -13.11 -7.32 -20.13
CA GLY A 22 -12.79 -8.04 -18.89
C GLY A 22 -11.77 -7.37 -17.96
N ALA A 23 -11.35 -6.13 -18.27
CA ALA A 23 -10.24 -5.47 -17.56
C ALA A 23 -10.71 -4.53 -16.44
N LYS A 24 -9.88 -4.28 -15.44
CA LYS A 24 -10.14 -3.31 -14.36
C LYS A 24 -9.02 -2.28 -14.26
N GLY A 25 -9.35 -1.08 -13.80
CA GLY A 25 -8.35 -0.03 -13.52
C GLY A 25 -7.57 -0.35 -12.24
N LEU A 26 -6.24 -0.18 -12.28
CA LEU A 26 -5.35 -0.50 -11.15
C LEU A 26 -4.53 0.68 -10.61
N ALA A 27 -4.44 1.79 -11.36
CA ALA A 27 -3.50 2.87 -11.04
C ALA A 27 -3.73 3.44 -9.63
N GLU A 28 -4.98 3.77 -9.28
CA GLU A 28 -5.30 4.30 -7.94
C GLU A 28 -5.28 3.20 -6.88
N LEU A 29 -5.76 1.99 -7.21
CA LEU A 29 -5.83 0.88 -6.27
C LEU A 29 -4.45 0.49 -5.71
N SER A 30 -3.42 0.54 -6.56
CA SER A 30 -2.05 0.17 -6.18
C SER A 30 -1.45 1.01 -5.04
N VAL A 31 -1.93 2.23 -4.81
CA VAL A 31 -1.39 3.13 -3.77
C VAL A 31 -2.21 3.15 -2.48
N VAL A 32 -3.48 2.74 -2.52
CA VAL A 32 -4.43 2.88 -1.39
C VAL A 32 -3.89 2.31 -0.08
N GLY A 33 -3.22 1.15 -0.13
CA GLY A 33 -2.72 0.45 1.05
C GLY A 33 -1.28 0.79 1.47
N VAL A 34 -0.53 1.57 0.68
CA VAL A 34 0.92 1.70 0.86
C VAL A 34 1.26 2.38 2.20
N ALA A 35 0.66 3.55 2.46
CA ALA A 35 0.96 4.31 3.68
C ALA A 35 0.54 3.56 4.96
N SER A 36 -0.58 2.82 4.91
CA SER A 36 -1.06 2.04 6.06
C SER A 36 -0.21 0.80 6.31
N ALA A 37 0.26 0.11 5.25
CA ALA A 37 1.18 -1.00 5.36
C ALA A 37 2.52 -0.57 6.00
N VAL A 38 3.09 0.55 5.55
CA VAL A 38 4.30 1.13 6.16
C VAL A 38 4.06 1.53 7.62
N ALA A 39 2.93 2.20 7.92
CA ALA A 39 2.58 2.57 9.29
C ALA A 39 2.43 1.36 10.22
N ASN A 40 1.87 0.25 9.73
CA ASN A 40 1.77 -1.01 10.47
C ASN A 40 3.16 -1.64 10.69
N ALA A 41 4.06 -1.58 9.71
CA ALA A 41 5.43 -2.05 9.85
C ALA A 41 6.22 -1.24 10.90
N VAL A 42 6.07 0.08 10.92
CA VAL A 42 6.65 0.95 11.97
C VAL A 42 6.11 0.58 13.34
N TYR A 43 4.79 0.39 13.47
CA TYR A 43 4.18 -0.05 14.73
C TYR A 43 4.70 -1.41 15.17
N HIS A 44 4.82 -2.37 14.25
CA HIS A 44 5.37 -3.70 14.53
C HIS A 44 6.82 -3.63 15.02
N ALA A 45 7.65 -2.77 14.42
CA ALA A 45 9.06 -2.64 14.78
C ALA A 45 9.30 -1.86 16.09
N THR A 46 8.41 -0.93 16.45
CA THR A 46 8.67 0.04 17.54
C THR A 46 7.69 -0.04 18.70
N GLY A 47 6.53 -0.69 18.53
CA GLY A 47 5.40 -0.64 19.46
C GLY A 47 4.67 0.71 19.52
N LYS A 48 5.13 1.75 18.80
CA LYS A 48 4.53 3.09 18.80
C LYS A 48 3.56 3.26 17.62
N ARG A 49 2.28 3.57 17.92
CA ARG A 49 1.27 3.80 16.88
C ARG A 49 1.13 5.29 16.55
N VAL A 50 1.64 5.69 15.40
CA VAL A 50 1.45 7.04 14.85
C VAL A 50 0.22 7.06 13.95
N ARG A 51 -0.72 7.98 14.20
CA ARG A 51 -1.98 8.12 13.42
C ARG A 51 -2.01 9.36 12.52
N GLU A 52 -1.03 10.25 12.68
CA GLU A 52 -0.89 11.46 11.89
C GLU A 52 0.31 11.32 10.96
N LEU A 53 0.06 11.33 9.65
CA LEU A 53 1.09 11.26 8.62
C LEU A 53 1.65 12.67 8.31
N PRO A 54 2.90 12.78 7.82
CA PRO A 54 3.88 11.70 7.65
C PRO A 54 4.44 11.21 8.99
N ILE A 55 4.93 9.96 9.02
CA ILE A 55 5.62 9.40 10.18
C ILE A 55 7.09 9.83 10.12
N LEU A 56 7.40 10.93 10.80
CA LEU A 56 8.77 11.43 10.91
C LEU A 56 9.48 10.86 12.15
N PRO A 57 10.83 10.81 12.18
CA PRO A 57 11.58 10.27 13.33
C PRO A 57 11.20 10.90 14.67
N GLU A 58 10.88 12.19 14.72
CA GLU A 58 10.50 12.91 15.94
C GLU A 58 9.20 12.36 16.55
N LYS A 59 8.33 11.74 15.74
CA LYS A 59 7.10 11.08 16.20
C LYS A 59 7.35 9.71 16.84
N LEU A 60 8.59 9.22 16.82
CA LEU A 60 9.00 7.93 17.39
C LEU A 60 9.93 8.06 18.61
N ILE A 61 10.25 9.28 19.04
CA ILE A 61 11.06 9.55 20.25
C ILE A 61 10.22 9.39 21.51
#